data_AF-A0A2H6H968-F1
#
_entry.id   AF-A0A2H6H968-F1
#
_cell.length_a   1.000
_cell.length_b   1.000
_cell.length_c   1.000
_cell.angle_alpha   90.00
_cell.angle_beta   90.00
_cell.angle_gamma   90.00
#
_symmetry.space_group_name_H-M   'P 1'
#
loop_
_entity.id
_entity.type
_entity.pdbx_description
1 polymer ?
#
loop_
_entity_poly.entity_id
_entity_poly.type
_entity_poly.pdbx_seq_one_letter_code
_entity_poly.pdbx_strand_id
1 'polypeptide(L)'
;MNAARLLRRTVAIGALGAISVVYSEALFWARWRPDDSVGGYLVTWAAYSLVAYLTLTAIEHFGVRGVLGIALAGAVFGWLVEGAVAVTLYEDLPWSISWTPLAWHGLFTVVFGWFLVPRALAAWPLRRLVRWSVLVGAVWGIWAITWRAQDGSWTPISSFGFFAFGAAAVLVLGYVLWQRVYVPVRPQRWLVLAATTLLALAAAIQVGAIVVVLPVLVGVVVVVMKTGQGKFDGSELVPEEPIRPSALTAPPIAAATALVVYAALQSANVVSNTAAVFYLLTMPGGFVVLIAAISRVLKGMKVP
;
A
#
# COMPACT_ATOMS: atom_id res chain seq x y z
N MET A 1 16.41 -24.83 1.21
CA MET A 1 16.36 -23.61 2.06
C MET A 1 16.13 -24.07 3.50
N ASN A 2 16.93 -23.63 4.48
CA ASN A 2 16.75 -24.04 5.88
C ASN A 2 15.37 -23.58 6.41
N ALA A 3 14.66 -24.41 7.17
CA ALA A 3 13.33 -24.17 7.73
C ALA A 3 13.23 -22.82 8.47
N ALA A 4 14.25 -22.44 9.24
CA ALA A 4 14.30 -21.15 9.94
C ALA A 4 14.24 -19.95 8.98
N ARG A 5 14.89 -20.05 7.81
CA ARG A 5 14.88 -18.99 6.79
C ARG A 5 13.52 -18.89 6.09
N LEU A 6 12.86 -20.03 5.85
CA LEU A 6 11.51 -20.07 5.29
C LEU A 6 10.50 -19.43 6.25
N LEU A 7 10.57 -19.79 7.54
CA LEU A 7 9.70 -19.23 8.57
C LEU A 7 9.85 -17.71 8.67
N ARG A 8 11.09 -17.22 8.80
CA ARG A 8 11.38 -15.78 8.83
C ARG A 8 10.83 -15.04 7.61
N ARG A 9 11.03 -15.59 6.41
CA ARG A 9 10.47 -15.02 5.18
C ARG A 9 8.95 -14.98 5.20
N THR A 10 8.30 -16.05 5.64
CA THR A 10 6.84 -16.14 5.70
C THR A 10 6.27 -15.10 6.67
N VAL A 11 6.88 -14.97 7.86
CA VAL A 11 6.50 -13.95 8.84
C VAL A 11 6.74 -12.54 8.31
N ALA A 12 7.87 -12.29 7.62
CA ALA A 12 8.17 -10.99 7.03
C ALA A 12 7.15 -10.60 5.95
N ILE A 13 6.77 -11.54 5.08
CA ILE A 13 5.73 -11.34 4.06
C ILE A 13 4.38 -11.10 4.71
N GLY A 14 4.00 -11.88 5.72
CA GLY A 14 2.75 -11.70 6.46
C GLY A 14 2.68 -10.35 7.18
N ALA A 15 3.79 -9.90 7.76
CA ALA A 15 3.90 -8.58 8.38
C ALA A 15 3.75 -7.45 7.35
N LEU A 16 4.39 -7.59 6.18
CA LEU A 16 4.24 -6.64 5.08
C LEU A 16 2.82 -6.64 4.51
N GLY A 17 2.17 -7.80 4.41
CA GLY A 17 0.76 -7.93 4.06
C GLY A 17 -0.15 -7.21 5.06
N ALA A 18 0.10 -7.36 6.36
CA ALA A 18 -0.68 -6.66 7.40
C ALA A 18 -0.48 -5.12 7.34
N ILE A 19 0.75 -4.65 7.15
CA ILE A 19 1.04 -3.24 6.87
C ILE A 19 0.24 -2.78 5.66
N SER A 20 0.21 -3.59 4.60
CA SER A 20 -0.49 -3.26 3.36
C SER A 20 -1.99 -3.17 3.57
N VAL A 21 -2.62 -4.10 4.28
CA VAL A 21 -4.05 -4.04 4.62
C VAL A 21 -4.38 -2.75 5.37
N VAL A 22 -3.50 -2.29 6.29
CA VAL A 22 -3.76 -1.03 6.98
C VAL A 22 -3.73 0.15 6.02
N TYR A 23 -2.66 0.34 5.24
CA TYR A 23 -2.56 1.49 4.34
C TYR A 23 -3.54 1.44 3.16
N SER A 24 -3.88 0.25 2.70
CA SER A 24 -4.77 0.04 1.56
C SER A 24 -6.24 0.05 1.95
N GLU A 25 -6.64 -0.82 2.88
CA GLU A 25 -8.06 -1.03 3.22
C GLU A 25 -8.45 -0.19 4.43
N ALA A 26 -7.71 -0.31 5.54
CA ALA A 26 -8.15 0.31 6.78
C ALA A 26 -8.15 1.84 6.68
N LEU A 27 -7.12 2.43 6.08
CA LEU A 27 -7.10 3.88 5.85
C LEU A 27 -8.18 4.33 4.85
N PHE A 28 -8.47 3.52 3.82
CA PHE A 28 -9.48 3.85 2.82
C PHE A 28 -10.88 3.81 3.41
N TRP A 29 -11.28 2.69 4.00
CA TRP A 29 -12.61 2.53 4.57
C TRP A 29 -12.80 3.33 5.86
N ALA A 30 -11.74 3.52 6.65
CA ALA A 30 -11.77 4.30 7.88
C ALA A 30 -12.87 3.89 8.89
N ARG A 31 -13.48 2.71 8.74
CA ARG A 31 -14.56 2.17 9.57
C ARG A 31 -14.70 0.67 9.33
N TRP A 32 -15.31 -0.02 10.29
CA TRP A 32 -15.83 -1.36 10.07
C TRP A 32 -17.08 -1.28 9.18
N ARG A 33 -17.15 -2.11 8.14
CA ARG A 33 -18.33 -2.22 7.28
C ARG A 33 -19.26 -3.31 7.81
N PRO A 34 -20.58 -3.24 7.50
CA PRO A 34 -21.55 -4.24 7.98
C PRO A 34 -21.19 -5.68 7.59
N ASP A 35 -20.61 -5.88 6.41
CA ASP A 35 -20.26 -7.20 5.87
C ASP A 35 -18.85 -7.66 6.27
N ASP A 36 -18.12 -6.84 7.04
CA ASP A 36 -16.80 -7.23 7.50
C ASP A 36 -16.90 -8.38 8.52
N SER A 37 -16.03 -9.38 8.35
CA SER A 37 -15.92 -10.50 9.29
C SER A 37 -14.45 -10.81 9.56
N VAL A 38 -14.17 -11.47 10.69
CA VAL A 38 -12.80 -11.92 11.00
C VAL A 38 -12.25 -12.82 9.89
N GLY A 39 -13.07 -13.73 9.36
CA GLY A 39 -12.71 -14.57 8.22
C GLY A 39 -12.38 -13.75 6.97
N GLY A 40 -13.20 -12.74 6.67
CA GLY A 40 -12.94 -11.79 5.59
C GLY A 40 -11.61 -11.07 5.74
N TYR A 41 -11.30 -10.54 6.93
CA TYR A 41 -10.01 -9.88 7.20
C TYR A 41 -8.82 -10.82 7.06
N LEU A 42 -8.96 -12.10 7.45
CA LEU A 42 -7.90 -13.10 7.25
C LEU A 42 -7.67 -13.41 5.77
N VAL A 43 -8.74 -13.51 4.99
CA VAL A 43 -8.65 -13.70 3.53
C VAL A 43 -8.01 -12.47 2.86
N THR A 44 -8.44 -11.25 3.22
CA THR A 44 -7.84 -10.01 2.75
C THR A 44 -6.35 -9.95 3.11
N TRP A 45 -5.99 -10.24 4.36
CA TRP A 45 -4.59 -10.30 4.78
C TRP A 45 -3.76 -11.33 3.99
N ALA A 46 -4.30 -12.52 3.72
CA ALA A 46 -3.63 -13.53 2.92
C ALA A 46 -3.46 -13.08 1.45
N ALA A 47 -4.48 -12.49 0.84
CA ALA A 47 -4.42 -11.95 -0.52
C ALA A 47 -3.38 -10.84 -0.62
N TYR A 48 -3.40 -9.89 0.32
CA TYR A 48 -2.43 -8.80 0.39
C TYR A 48 -1.00 -9.30 0.67
N SER A 49 -0.84 -10.36 1.46
CA SER A 49 0.46 -11.01 1.67
C SER A 49 0.98 -11.67 0.38
N LEU A 50 0.10 -12.26 -0.42
CA LEU A 50 0.45 -12.84 -1.72
C LEU A 50 0.89 -11.77 -2.72
N VAL A 51 0.13 -10.67 -2.83
CA VAL A 51 0.51 -9.54 -3.68
C VAL A 51 1.80 -8.90 -3.16
N ALA A 52 1.97 -8.77 -1.85
CA ALA A 52 3.19 -8.26 -1.25
C ALA A 52 4.41 -9.13 -1.58
N TYR A 53 4.26 -10.46 -1.57
CA TYR A 53 5.29 -11.39 -2.01
C TYR A 53 5.68 -11.18 -3.47
N LEU A 54 4.70 -11.04 -4.38
CA LEU A 54 4.96 -10.81 -5.80
C LEU A 54 5.69 -9.49 -6.05
N THR A 55 5.21 -8.41 -5.44
CA THR A 55 5.83 -7.08 -5.55
C THR A 55 7.24 -7.07 -4.96
N LEU A 56 7.44 -7.64 -3.78
CA LEU A 56 8.76 -7.74 -3.15
C LEU A 56 9.71 -8.59 -4.00
N THR A 57 9.22 -9.68 -4.60
CA THR A 57 9.99 -10.49 -5.53
C THR A 57 10.42 -9.67 -6.76
N ALA A 58 9.53 -8.83 -7.31
CA ALA A 58 9.87 -7.94 -8.42
C ALA A 58 10.93 -6.90 -8.01
N ILE A 59 10.76 -6.26 -6.84
CA ILE A 59 11.73 -5.29 -6.31
C ILE A 59 13.12 -5.91 -6.20
N GLU A 60 13.22 -7.06 -5.54
CA GLU A 60 14.48 -7.77 -5.32
C GLU A 60 15.08 -8.32 -6.61
N HIS A 61 14.25 -8.90 -7.50
CA HIS A 61 14.73 -9.50 -8.75
C HIS A 61 15.23 -8.47 -9.75
N PHE A 62 14.55 -7.32 -9.86
CA PHE A 62 14.93 -6.25 -10.77
C PHE A 62 15.86 -5.21 -10.13
N GLY A 63 16.24 -5.40 -8.85
CA GLY A 63 17.13 -4.46 -8.14
C GLY A 63 16.55 -3.06 -8.07
N VAL A 64 15.22 -2.97 -7.87
CA VAL A 64 14.48 -1.70 -7.87
C VAL A 64 14.80 -0.93 -6.60
N ARG A 65 15.23 0.33 -6.75
CA ARG A 65 15.69 1.20 -5.67
C ARG A 65 15.20 2.62 -5.85
N GLY A 66 15.21 3.37 -4.75
CA GLY A 66 14.78 4.77 -4.72
C GLY A 66 13.27 4.96 -4.92
N VAL A 67 12.79 6.18 -4.69
CA VAL A 67 11.35 6.48 -4.66
C VAL A 67 10.65 6.13 -5.99
N LEU A 68 11.24 6.51 -7.13
CA LEU A 68 10.64 6.26 -8.45
C LEU A 68 10.66 4.79 -8.84
N GLY A 69 11.72 4.06 -8.51
CA GLY A 69 11.76 2.62 -8.72
C GLY A 69 10.68 1.93 -7.89
N ILE A 70 10.59 2.27 -6.60
CA ILE A 70 9.58 1.71 -5.71
C ILE A 70 8.15 2.09 -6.14
N ALA A 71 7.95 3.27 -6.72
CA ALA A 71 6.67 3.64 -7.32
C ALA A 71 6.30 2.77 -8.54
N LEU A 72 7.28 2.43 -9.39
CA LEU A 72 7.10 1.44 -10.48
C LEU A 72 6.66 0.08 -9.93
N ALA A 73 7.33 -0.42 -8.88
CA ALA A 73 6.90 -1.66 -8.23
C ALA A 73 5.53 -1.52 -7.53
N GLY A 74 5.22 -0.34 -6.99
CA GLY A 74 3.92 0.00 -6.44
C GLY A 74 2.79 -0.08 -7.45
N ALA A 75 3.04 0.23 -8.73
CA ALA A 75 2.05 0.05 -9.79
C ALA A 75 1.66 -1.43 -9.95
N VAL A 76 2.62 -2.36 -9.89
CA VAL A 76 2.35 -3.80 -9.90
C VAL A 76 1.48 -4.19 -8.71
N PHE A 77 1.84 -3.72 -7.51
CA PHE A 77 1.05 -3.99 -6.30
C PHE A 77 -0.39 -3.53 -6.46
N GLY A 78 -0.58 -2.27 -6.85
CA GLY A 78 -1.90 -1.66 -6.94
C GLY A 78 -2.79 -2.30 -8.00
N TRP A 79 -2.26 -2.56 -9.19
CA TRP A 79 -3.04 -3.24 -10.23
C TRP A 79 -3.35 -4.69 -9.88
N LEU A 80 -2.48 -5.39 -9.15
CA LEU A 80 -2.82 -6.75 -8.68
C LEU A 80 -3.91 -6.71 -7.60
N VAL A 81 -3.88 -5.75 -6.67
CA VAL A 81 -4.96 -5.57 -5.69
C VAL A 81 -6.27 -5.26 -6.41
N GLU A 82 -6.31 -4.25 -7.26
CA GLU A 82 -7.56 -3.81 -7.87
C GLU A 82 -8.00 -4.63 -9.07
N GLY A 83 -7.08 -5.32 -9.73
CA GLY A 83 -7.37 -6.16 -10.89
C GLY A 83 -7.68 -7.61 -10.54
N ALA A 84 -7.30 -8.09 -9.35
CA ALA A 84 -7.48 -9.49 -8.96
C ALA A 84 -8.04 -9.73 -7.56
N VAL A 85 -7.93 -8.77 -6.63
CA VAL A 85 -8.49 -8.91 -5.27
C VAL A 85 -9.82 -8.17 -5.17
N ALA A 86 -9.82 -6.85 -5.38
CA ALA A 86 -11.01 -6.01 -5.29
C ALA A 86 -11.78 -5.92 -6.62
N VAL A 87 -11.10 -6.13 -7.75
CA VAL A 87 -11.68 -6.23 -9.10
C VAL A 87 -12.28 -4.90 -9.62
N THR A 88 -12.08 -3.78 -8.92
CA THR A 88 -12.58 -2.46 -9.35
C THR A 88 -11.78 -1.82 -10.49
N LEU A 89 -10.62 -2.39 -10.85
CA LEU A 89 -9.76 -1.90 -11.95
C LEU A 89 -10.54 -1.72 -13.27
N TYR A 90 -11.59 -2.50 -13.48
CA TYR A 90 -12.30 -2.59 -14.75
C TYR A 90 -13.58 -1.74 -14.82
N GLU A 91 -13.94 -1.03 -13.74
CA GLU A 91 -15.23 -0.34 -13.62
C GLU A 91 -15.31 0.91 -14.51
N ASP A 92 -14.28 1.76 -14.50
CA ASP A 92 -14.26 3.07 -15.18
C ASP A 92 -12.94 3.34 -15.92
N LEU A 93 -12.60 2.47 -16.87
CA LEU A 93 -11.39 2.63 -17.68
C LEU A 93 -11.44 3.92 -18.53
N PRO A 94 -10.33 4.68 -18.65
CA PRO A 94 -8.99 4.40 -18.12
C PRO A 94 -8.73 4.98 -16.72
N TRP A 95 -9.72 5.63 -16.10
CA TRP A 95 -9.54 6.36 -14.84
C TRP A 95 -9.32 5.45 -13.64
N SER A 96 -10.04 4.32 -13.61
CA SER A 96 -9.88 3.25 -12.62
C SER A 96 -8.47 2.63 -12.61
N ILE A 97 -7.66 2.83 -13.67
CA ILE A 97 -6.25 2.39 -13.71
C ILE A 97 -5.41 3.15 -12.69
N SER A 98 -5.72 4.42 -12.43
CA SER A 98 -4.86 5.29 -11.63
C SER A 98 -5.35 5.52 -10.21
N TRP A 99 -6.61 5.89 -10.00
CA TRP A 99 -7.02 6.43 -8.70
C TRP A 99 -6.80 5.47 -7.54
N THR A 100 -7.52 4.35 -7.48
CA THR A 100 -7.30 3.36 -6.43
C THR A 100 -6.02 2.55 -6.64
N PRO A 101 -5.68 2.02 -7.84
CA PRO A 101 -4.51 1.16 -7.97
C PRO A 101 -3.19 1.93 -7.85
N LEU A 102 -2.98 2.98 -8.64
CA LEU A 102 -1.70 3.70 -8.62
C LEU A 102 -1.61 4.63 -7.42
N ALA A 103 -2.61 5.48 -7.20
CA ALA A 103 -2.50 6.53 -6.18
C ALA A 103 -2.66 5.96 -4.77
N TRP A 104 -3.65 5.11 -4.53
CA TRP A 104 -3.88 4.55 -3.20
C TRP A 104 -2.98 3.33 -2.90
N HIS A 105 -3.10 2.25 -3.66
CA HIS A 105 -2.33 1.04 -3.39
C HIS A 105 -0.85 1.18 -3.80
N GLY A 106 -0.54 1.86 -4.91
CA GLY A 106 0.84 2.09 -5.33
C GLY A 106 1.56 3.13 -4.46
N LEU A 107 1.08 4.37 -4.47
CA LEU A 107 1.77 5.47 -3.79
C LEU A 107 1.53 5.45 -2.28
N PHE A 108 0.28 5.38 -1.80
CA PHE A 108 0.04 5.38 -0.35
C PHE A 108 0.50 4.09 0.33
N THR A 109 0.25 2.92 -0.25
CA THR A 109 0.63 1.66 0.43
C THR A 109 2.10 1.31 0.21
N VAL A 110 2.58 1.26 -1.03
CA VAL A 110 3.96 0.82 -1.28
C VAL A 110 4.97 1.96 -1.07
N VAL A 111 4.79 3.12 -1.71
CA VAL A 111 5.77 4.21 -1.55
C VAL A 111 5.73 4.81 -0.14
N PHE A 112 4.56 5.18 0.35
CA PHE A 112 4.45 5.78 1.67
C PHE A 112 4.58 4.72 2.78
N GLY A 113 3.75 3.67 2.77
CA GLY A 113 3.74 2.61 3.77
C GLY A 113 5.02 1.78 3.83
N TRP A 114 5.49 1.23 2.71
CA TRP A 114 6.66 0.32 2.75
C TRP A 114 8.00 1.04 2.69
N PHE A 115 8.08 2.21 2.04
CA PHE A 115 9.36 2.86 1.79
C PHE A 115 9.61 4.09 2.68
N LEU A 116 8.68 5.04 2.73
CA LEU A 116 8.90 6.29 3.48
C LEU A 116 8.74 6.13 4.99
N VAL A 117 7.69 5.43 5.45
CA VAL A 117 7.42 5.30 6.90
C VAL A 117 8.57 4.60 7.64
N PRO A 118 9.07 3.41 7.24
CA PRO A 118 10.14 2.75 8.00
C PRO A 118 11.41 3.58 8.08
N ARG A 119 11.73 4.32 7.02
CA ARG A 119 12.88 5.26 7.01
C ARG A 119 12.68 6.42 7.95
N ALA A 120 11.50 7.01 7.97
CA ALA A 120 11.19 8.08 8.92
C ALA A 120 11.33 7.55 10.36
N LEU A 121 10.77 6.37 10.63
CA LEU A 121 10.85 5.72 11.94
C LEU A 121 12.29 5.42 12.35
N ALA A 122 13.13 4.97 11.42
CA ALA A 122 14.56 4.72 11.66
C ALA A 122 15.35 6.01 11.90
N ALA A 123 15.25 7.01 11.02
CA ALA A 123 16.24 8.09 10.96
C ALA A 123 15.75 9.47 11.49
N TRP A 124 14.45 9.77 11.51
CA TRP A 124 14.00 11.15 11.80
C TRP A 124 14.02 11.50 13.29
N PRO A 125 14.37 12.73 13.71
CA PRO A 125 14.25 13.12 15.11
C PRO A 125 12.79 13.04 15.59
N LEU A 126 12.57 12.67 16.86
CA LEU A 126 11.23 12.43 17.42
C LEU A 126 10.27 13.60 17.18
N ARG A 127 10.73 14.85 17.34
CA ARG A 127 9.93 16.06 17.06
C ARG A 127 9.37 16.09 15.62
N ARG A 128 10.17 15.67 14.63
CA ARG A 128 9.74 15.61 13.23
C ARG A 128 8.73 14.49 13.01
N LEU A 129 8.94 13.33 13.65
CA LEU A 129 8.00 12.22 13.63
C LEU A 129 6.65 12.57 14.23
N VAL A 130 6.62 13.25 15.38
CA VAL A 130 5.37 13.71 16.02
C VAL A 130 4.60 14.62 15.08
N ARG A 131 5.24 15.65 14.52
CA ARG A 131 4.60 16.58 13.56
C ARG A 131 4.05 15.87 12.34
N TRP A 132 4.82 14.95 11.78
CA TRP A 132 4.40 14.19 10.61
C TRP A 132 3.24 13.24 10.94
N SER A 133 3.26 12.60 12.11
CA SER A 133 2.17 11.72 12.57
C SER A 133 0.89 12.51 12.81
N VAL A 134 0.98 13.72 13.38
CA VAL A 134 -0.15 14.64 13.52
C VAL A 134 -0.72 15.00 12.15
N LEU A 135 0.14 15.35 11.17
CA LEU A 135 -0.32 15.67 9.82
C LEU A 135 -1.02 14.46 9.16
N VAL A 136 -0.41 13.28 9.21
CA VAL A 136 -0.99 12.05 8.65
C VAL A 136 -2.32 11.71 9.31
N GLY A 137 -2.38 11.80 10.64
CA GLY A 137 -3.60 11.59 11.39
C GLY A 137 -4.69 12.59 11.05
N ALA A 138 -4.36 13.88 10.93
CA ALA A 138 -5.33 14.92 10.57
C ALA A 138 -5.90 14.70 9.16
N VAL A 139 -5.04 14.38 8.18
CA VAL A 139 -5.46 14.03 6.82
C VAL A 139 -6.37 12.81 6.83
N TRP A 140 -6.06 11.79 7.65
CA TRP A 140 -6.90 10.61 7.76
C TRP A 140 -8.25 10.88 8.44
N GLY A 141 -8.28 11.70 9.49
CA GLY A 141 -9.52 12.12 10.15
C GLY A 141 -10.44 12.92 9.21
N ILE A 142 -9.87 13.76 8.35
CA ILE A 142 -10.60 14.45 7.27
C ILE A 142 -11.10 13.45 6.23
N TRP A 143 -10.27 12.48 5.82
CA TRP A 143 -10.69 11.46 4.87
C TRP A 143 -11.85 10.60 5.41
N ALA A 144 -11.84 10.27 6.70
CA ALA A 144 -12.84 9.41 7.33
C ALA A 144 -14.28 9.95 7.24
N ILE A 145 -14.47 11.27 7.07
CA ILE A 145 -15.82 11.85 6.91
C ILE A 145 -16.39 11.68 5.50
N THR A 146 -15.61 11.20 4.52
CA THR A 146 -16.07 10.92 3.14
C THR A 146 -17.36 10.12 3.13
N TRP A 147 -17.45 9.10 3.97
CA TRP A 147 -18.56 8.16 3.97
C TRP A 147 -19.88 8.82 4.36
N ARG A 148 -19.85 9.82 5.24
CA ARG A 148 -21.03 10.63 5.55
C ARG A 148 -21.62 11.28 4.31
N ALA A 149 -20.79 11.76 3.38
CA ALA A 149 -21.27 12.35 2.14
C ALA A 149 -21.71 11.31 1.10
N GLN A 150 -21.16 10.10 1.14
CA GLN A 150 -21.46 9.05 0.15
C GLN A 150 -22.68 8.20 0.49
N ASP A 151 -22.81 7.77 1.75
CA ASP A 151 -23.88 6.86 2.19
C ASP A 151 -24.74 7.42 3.34
N GLY A 152 -24.47 8.67 3.75
CA GLY A 152 -25.21 9.34 4.82
C GLY A 152 -24.86 8.89 6.23
N SER A 153 -24.01 7.88 6.40
CA SER A 153 -23.73 7.29 7.71
C SER A 153 -22.57 7.95 8.43
N TRP A 154 -22.70 8.09 9.75
CA TRP A 154 -21.60 8.42 10.63
C TRP A 154 -21.12 7.14 11.32
N THR A 155 -19.81 6.94 11.37
CA THR A 155 -19.24 5.97 12.31
C THR A 155 -19.26 6.59 13.71
N PRO A 156 -19.77 5.89 14.75
CA PRO A 156 -19.68 6.39 16.12
C PRO A 156 -18.23 6.69 16.51
N ILE A 157 -18.00 7.80 17.23
CA ILE A 157 -16.66 8.25 17.62
C ILE A 157 -15.86 7.14 18.33
N SER A 158 -16.52 6.39 19.22
CA SER A 158 -15.91 5.26 19.93
C SER A 158 -15.51 4.13 18.99
N SER A 159 -16.37 3.77 18.03
CA SER A 159 -16.08 2.75 17.01
C SER A 159 -14.93 3.17 16.09
N PHE A 160 -14.90 4.44 15.67
CA PHE A 160 -13.79 5.00 14.90
C PHE A 160 -12.48 4.97 15.69
N GLY A 161 -12.52 5.37 16.97
CA GLY A 161 -11.37 5.30 17.86
C GLY A 161 -10.82 3.88 18.00
N PHE A 162 -11.68 2.90 18.25
CA PHE A 162 -11.29 1.49 18.34
C PHE A 162 -10.66 0.99 17.03
N PHE A 163 -11.26 1.32 15.89
CA PHE A 163 -10.72 0.99 14.57
C PHE A 163 -9.34 1.62 14.35
N ALA A 164 -9.20 2.92 14.64
CA ALA A 164 -7.97 3.68 14.41
C ALA A 164 -6.80 3.19 15.27
N PHE A 165 -7.03 2.94 16.56
CA PHE A 165 -5.99 2.39 17.44
C PHE A 165 -5.69 0.92 17.14
N GLY A 166 -6.68 0.14 16.67
CA GLY A 166 -6.45 -1.21 16.16
C GLY A 166 -5.52 -1.22 14.94
N ALA A 167 -5.77 -0.36 13.95
CA ALA A 167 -4.90 -0.18 12.80
C ALA A 167 -3.48 0.27 13.20
N ALA A 168 -3.36 1.20 14.15
CA ALA A 168 -2.07 1.63 14.68
C ALA A 168 -1.31 0.48 15.37
N ALA A 169 -1.99 -0.37 16.14
CA ALA A 169 -1.37 -1.54 16.78
C ALA A 169 -0.84 -2.54 15.74
N VAL A 170 -1.62 -2.79 14.68
CA VAL A 170 -1.19 -3.64 13.56
C VAL A 170 0.03 -3.04 12.85
N LEU A 171 0.08 -1.73 12.63
CA LEU A 171 1.26 -1.08 12.05
C LEU A 171 2.50 -1.21 12.94
N VAL A 172 2.37 -0.95 14.25
CA VAL A 172 3.49 -1.09 15.18
C VAL A 172 4.04 -2.52 15.15
N LEU A 173 3.17 -3.52 15.27
CA LEU A 173 3.57 -4.93 15.23
C LEU A 173 4.15 -5.31 13.87
N GLY A 174 3.51 -4.87 12.77
CA GLY A 174 3.93 -5.14 11.41
C GLY A 174 5.33 -4.61 11.12
N TYR A 175 5.62 -3.35 11.45
CA TYR A 175 6.94 -2.78 11.22
C TYR A 175 8.03 -3.44 12.07
N VAL A 176 7.74 -3.73 13.34
CA VAL A 176 8.68 -4.43 14.23
C VAL A 176 8.99 -5.83 13.71
N LEU A 177 7.97 -6.60 13.35
CA LEU A 177 8.16 -7.95 12.81
C LEU A 177 8.90 -7.91 11.48
N TRP A 178 8.45 -7.08 10.54
CA TRP A 178 9.02 -6.99 9.21
C TRP A 178 10.52 -6.69 9.28
N GLN A 179 10.94 -5.68 10.05
CA GLN A 179 12.36 -5.34 10.17
C GLN A 179 13.19 -6.43 10.85
N ARG A 180 12.69 -7.03 11.94
CA ARG A 180 13.44 -8.04 12.70
C ARG A 180 13.65 -9.33 11.93
N VAL A 181 12.64 -9.77 11.18
CA VAL A 181 12.67 -11.08 10.51
C VAL A 181 12.93 -10.98 9.01
N TYR A 182 13.12 -9.78 8.45
CA TYR A 182 13.36 -9.59 7.03
C TYR A 182 14.47 -10.50 6.50
N VAL A 183 14.18 -11.15 5.38
CA VAL A 183 15.14 -11.92 4.60
C VAL A 183 14.85 -11.63 3.13
N PRO A 184 15.84 -11.18 2.33
CA PRO A 184 15.65 -10.93 0.92
C PRO A 184 14.99 -12.10 0.20
N VAL A 185 14.00 -11.77 -0.63
CA VAL A 185 13.24 -12.75 -1.40
C VAL A 185 14.05 -13.12 -2.64
N ARG A 186 14.18 -14.43 -2.87
CA ARG A 186 14.71 -14.93 -4.14
C ARG A 186 13.53 -15.45 -4.98
N PRO A 187 13.41 -15.03 -6.25
CA PRO A 187 12.32 -15.48 -7.11
C PRO A 187 12.38 -17.00 -7.25
N GLN A 188 11.29 -17.67 -6.89
CA GLN A 188 11.09 -19.07 -7.21
C GLN A 188 10.03 -19.13 -8.31
N ARG A 189 10.44 -19.52 -9.52
CA ARG A 189 9.59 -19.45 -10.72
C ARG A 189 8.23 -20.12 -10.51
N TRP A 190 8.20 -21.26 -9.82
CA TRP A 190 6.96 -21.99 -9.54
C TRP A 190 6.04 -21.27 -8.53
N LEU A 191 6.59 -20.59 -7.51
CA LEU A 191 5.78 -19.80 -6.57
C LEU A 191 5.20 -18.56 -7.25
N VAL A 192 6.00 -17.89 -8.08
CA VAL A 192 5.52 -16.74 -8.86
C VAL A 192 4.43 -17.19 -9.82
N LEU A 193 4.64 -18.31 -10.53
CA LEU A 193 3.63 -18.88 -11.42
C LEU A 193 2.36 -19.26 -10.66
N ALA A 194 2.48 -19.97 -9.53
CA ALA A 194 1.32 -20.36 -8.73
C ALA A 194 0.54 -19.15 -8.21
N ALA A 195 1.24 -18.15 -7.68
CA ALA A 195 0.63 -16.92 -7.18
C ALA A 195 -0.07 -16.12 -8.29
N THR A 196 0.59 -15.94 -9.44
CA THR A 196 0.01 -15.21 -10.58
C THR A 196 -1.16 -15.96 -11.21
N THR A 197 -1.07 -17.28 -11.34
CA THR A 197 -2.18 -18.13 -11.80
C THR A 197 -3.37 -18.05 -10.85
N LEU A 198 -3.14 -18.13 -9.53
CA LEU A 198 -4.21 -18.03 -8.53
C LEU A 198 -4.95 -16.70 -8.63
N LEU A 199 -4.22 -15.59 -8.74
CA LEU A 199 -4.80 -14.26 -8.90
C LEU A 199 -5.54 -14.11 -10.24
N ALA A 200 -4.96 -14.64 -11.33
CA ALA A 200 -5.59 -14.59 -12.65
C ALA A 200 -6.89 -15.40 -12.69
N LEU A 201 -6.93 -16.58 -12.05
CA LEU A 201 -8.15 -17.38 -11.93
C LEU A 201 -9.20 -16.66 -11.08
N ALA A 202 -8.81 -16.07 -9.95
CA ALA A 202 -9.72 -15.31 -9.09
C ALA A 202 -10.34 -14.10 -9.82
N ALA A 203 -9.54 -13.39 -10.62
CA ALA A 203 -10.03 -12.31 -11.49
C ALA A 203 -10.96 -12.83 -12.60
N ALA A 204 -10.55 -13.87 -13.32
CA ALA A 204 -11.29 -14.40 -14.46
C ALA A 204 -12.69 -14.90 -14.07
N ILE A 205 -12.83 -15.50 -12.89
CA ILE A 205 -14.13 -15.93 -12.34
C ILE A 205 -15.08 -14.74 -12.15
N GLN A 206 -14.56 -13.57 -11.80
CA GLN A 206 -15.38 -12.40 -11.46
C GLN A 206 -15.71 -11.51 -12.67
N VAL A 207 -14.79 -11.32 -13.61
CA VAL A 207 -14.92 -10.33 -14.70
C VAL A 207 -14.70 -10.85 -16.12
N GLY A 208 -14.44 -12.14 -16.30
CA GLY A 208 -14.32 -12.74 -17.63
C GLY A 208 -13.18 -12.16 -18.48
N ALA A 209 -13.43 -11.92 -19.78
CA ALA A 209 -12.38 -11.64 -20.78
C ALA A 209 -11.67 -10.29 -20.64
N ILE A 210 -12.22 -9.32 -19.88
CA ILE A 210 -11.60 -8.01 -19.66
C ILE A 210 -10.31 -8.12 -18.80
N VAL A 211 -10.08 -9.29 -18.18
CA VAL A 211 -8.86 -9.60 -17.41
C VAL A 211 -7.56 -9.36 -18.17
N VAL A 212 -7.56 -9.32 -19.52
CA VAL A 212 -6.37 -9.06 -20.35
C VAL A 212 -5.72 -7.70 -20.08
N VAL A 213 -6.47 -6.70 -19.59
CA VAL A 213 -5.92 -5.38 -19.24
C VAL A 213 -4.83 -5.51 -18.15
N LEU A 214 -5.04 -6.35 -17.14
CA LEU A 214 -4.12 -6.51 -16.02
C LEU A 214 -2.75 -7.09 -16.44
N PRO A 215 -2.65 -8.22 -17.18
CA PRO A 215 -1.40 -8.73 -17.72
C PRO A 215 -0.66 -7.72 -18.61
N VAL A 216 -1.37 -6.89 -19.40
CA VAL A 216 -0.74 -5.88 -20.24
C VAL A 216 -0.10 -4.79 -19.37
N LEU A 217 -0.83 -4.24 -18.40
CA LEU A 217 -0.32 -3.21 -17.49
C LEU A 217 0.89 -3.71 -16.69
N VAL A 218 0.76 -4.87 -16.04
CA VAL A 218 1.84 -5.50 -15.28
C VAL A 218 3.02 -5.84 -16.19
N GLY A 219 2.76 -6.38 -17.39
CA GLY A 219 3.78 -6.74 -18.37
C GLY A 219 4.63 -5.55 -18.80
N VAL A 220 4.00 -4.41 -19.09
CA VAL A 220 4.71 -3.16 -19.45
C VAL A 220 5.64 -2.74 -18.32
N VAL A 221 5.15 -2.69 -17.07
CA VAL A 221 5.97 -2.27 -15.93
C VAL A 221 7.09 -3.26 -15.63
N VAL A 222 6.86 -4.56 -15.78
CA VAL A 222 7.90 -5.60 -15.65
C VAL A 222 8.98 -5.42 -16.71
N VAL A 223 8.61 -5.14 -17.97
CA VAL A 223 9.58 -4.84 -19.04
C VAL A 223 10.37 -3.58 -18.70
N VAL A 224 9.72 -2.51 -18.22
CA VAL A 224 10.42 -1.29 -17.79
C VAL A 224 11.40 -1.60 -16.66
N MET A 225 10.99 -2.33 -15.61
CA MET A 225 11.88 -2.73 -14.52
C MET A 225 13.06 -3.58 -15.01
N LYS A 226 12.84 -4.50 -15.94
CA LYS A 226 13.89 -5.31 -16.56
C LYS A 226 14.89 -4.44 -17.34
N THR A 227 14.40 -3.53 -18.19
CA THR A 227 15.26 -2.62 -18.96
C THR A 227 16.02 -1.61 -18.10
N GLY A 228 15.46 -1.29 -16.92
CA GLY A 228 16.04 -0.41 -15.91
C GLY A 228 16.95 -1.09 -14.89
N GLN A 229 17.16 -2.42 -14.97
CA GLN A 229 18.06 -3.12 -14.05
C GLN A 229 19.45 -2.46 -14.02
N GLY A 230 19.94 -2.17 -12.82
CA GLY A 230 21.22 -1.47 -12.60
C GLY A 230 21.19 0.05 -12.85
N LYS A 231 20.05 0.61 -13.28
CA LYS A 231 19.83 2.06 -13.47
C LYS A 231 18.99 2.70 -12.36
N PHE A 232 18.51 1.89 -11.42
CA PHE A 232 17.78 2.37 -10.25
C PHE A 232 18.77 2.86 -9.19
N ASP A 233 18.88 4.18 -9.05
CA ASP A 233 19.67 4.80 -7.99
C ASP A 233 18.84 5.06 -6.74
N GLY A 234 19.49 5.06 -5.59
CA GLY A 234 18.91 5.42 -4.30
C GLY A 234 18.81 4.24 -3.34
N SER A 235 18.03 4.43 -2.27
CA SER A 235 17.98 3.49 -1.15
C SER A 235 17.19 2.21 -1.44
N GLU A 236 17.57 1.10 -0.81
CA GLU A 236 16.89 -0.20 -0.85
C GLU A 236 15.60 -0.23 -0.02
N LEU A 237 14.56 -0.98 -0.37
CA LEU A 237 13.26 -0.94 0.32
C LEU A 237 13.34 -0.88 1.85
N VAL A 238 14.12 -1.77 2.47
CA VAL A 238 14.32 -1.84 3.92
C VAL A 238 15.45 -0.89 4.35
N PRO A 239 15.23 -0.01 5.36
CA PRO A 239 16.29 0.86 5.86
C PRO A 239 17.39 0.05 6.56
N GLU A 240 18.65 0.48 6.41
CA GLU A 240 19.81 -0.10 7.10
C GLU A 240 19.73 0.12 8.62
N GLU A 241 19.26 1.29 9.04
CA GLU A 241 19.09 1.62 10.44
C GLU A 241 17.85 0.94 11.05
N PRO A 242 17.97 0.40 12.28
CA PRO A 242 16.83 -0.17 12.99
C PRO A 242 15.80 0.91 13.35
N ILE A 243 14.52 0.54 13.33
CA ILE A 243 13.43 1.38 13.83
C ILE A 243 13.63 1.57 15.33
N ARG A 244 13.70 2.84 15.75
CA ARG A 244 13.88 3.18 17.16
C ARG A 244 12.60 2.88 17.94
N PRO A 245 12.69 2.29 19.15
CA PRO A 245 11.51 2.02 19.98
C PRO A 245 10.63 3.26 20.23
N SER A 246 11.25 4.42 20.45
CA SER A 246 10.53 5.69 20.64
C SER A 246 9.76 6.14 19.40
N ALA A 247 10.21 5.78 18.20
CA ALA A 247 9.53 6.11 16.95
C ALA A 247 8.23 5.31 16.76
N LEU A 248 8.06 4.17 17.45
CA LEU A 248 6.82 3.36 17.40
C LEU A 248 5.62 4.05 18.07
N THR A 249 5.83 5.21 18.69
CA THR A 249 4.74 6.10 19.12
C THR A 249 4.06 6.82 17.97
N ALA A 250 4.67 6.86 16.78
CA ALA A 250 4.13 7.57 15.61
C ALA A 250 2.74 7.06 15.15
N PRO A 251 2.50 5.74 14.93
CA PRO A 251 1.17 5.27 14.53
C PRO A 251 0.07 5.58 15.57
N PRO A 252 0.27 5.36 16.89
CA PRO A 252 -0.71 5.79 17.90
C PRO A 252 -0.98 7.30 17.92
N ILE A 253 0.03 8.15 17.68
CA ILE A 253 -0.16 9.61 17.59
C ILE A 253 -1.02 9.97 16.37
N ALA A 254 -0.79 9.30 15.23
CA ALA A 254 -1.60 9.49 14.04
C ALA A 254 -3.06 9.05 14.28
N ALA A 255 -3.28 7.91 14.93
CA ALA A 255 -4.62 7.44 15.30
C ALA A 255 -5.34 8.40 16.28
N ALA A 256 -4.64 8.88 17.31
CA ALA A 256 -5.19 9.85 18.26
C ALA A 256 -5.58 11.16 17.55
N THR A 257 -4.72 11.65 16.64
CA THR A 257 -5.00 12.87 15.89
C THR A 257 -6.17 12.68 14.93
N ALA A 258 -6.23 11.53 14.23
CA ALA A 258 -7.36 11.20 13.37
C ALA A 258 -8.67 11.18 14.14
N LEU A 259 -8.70 10.56 15.33
CA LEU A 259 -9.86 10.54 16.21
C LEU A 259 -10.32 11.94 16.60
N VAL A 260 -9.38 12.80 17.04
CA VAL A 260 -9.70 14.19 17.42
C VAL A 260 -10.28 14.97 16.24
N VAL A 261 -9.65 14.88 15.08
CA VAL A 261 -10.11 15.59 13.88
C VAL A 261 -11.47 15.08 13.40
N TYR A 262 -11.64 13.75 13.33
CA TYR A 262 -12.92 13.15 12.96
C TYR A 262 -14.03 13.54 13.93
N ALA A 263 -13.79 13.46 15.25
CA ALA A 263 -14.76 13.84 16.27
C ALA A 263 -15.14 15.32 16.18
N ALA A 264 -14.18 16.21 15.91
CA ALA A 264 -14.45 17.63 15.72
C ALA A 264 -15.32 17.89 14.49
N LEU A 265 -15.00 17.27 13.35
CA LEU A 265 -15.77 17.40 12.11
C LEU A 265 -17.18 16.82 12.25
N GLN A 266 -17.32 15.67 12.92
CA GLN A 266 -18.61 15.07 13.22
C GLN A 266 -19.44 15.93 14.16
N SER A 267 -18.84 16.49 15.21
CA SER A 267 -19.53 17.38 16.17
C SER A 267 -19.99 18.69 15.50
N ALA A 268 -19.23 19.18 14.53
CA ALA A 268 -19.62 20.31 13.68
C ALA A 268 -20.58 19.92 12.54
N ASN A 269 -20.98 18.64 12.45
CA ASN A 269 -21.82 18.07 11.40
C ASN A 269 -21.36 18.44 9.98
N VAL A 270 -20.03 18.43 9.75
CA VAL A 270 -19.45 18.72 8.45
C VAL A 270 -19.82 17.61 7.47
N VAL A 271 -20.46 17.98 6.37
CA VAL A 271 -20.73 17.10 5.23
C VAL A 271 -19.90 17.58 4.06
N SER A 272 -18.90 16.80 3.67
CA SER A 272 -18.00 17.14 2.57
C SER A 272 -17.67 15.90 1.76
N ASN A 273 -17.68 16.04 0.43
CA ASN A 273 -17.21 15.01 -0.47
C ASN A 273 -15.68 15.05 -0.55
N THR A 274 -15.03 14.69 0.57
CA THR A 274 -13.57 14.60 0.65
C THR A 274 -13.01 13.58 -0.34
N ALA A 275 -13.78 12.56 -0.74
CA ALA A 275 -13.45 11.68 -1.86
C ALA A 275 -13.14 12.43 -3.15
N ALA A 276 -13.99 13.38 -3.56
CA ALA A 276 -13.75 14.16 -4.77
C ALA A 276 -12.44 14.96 -4.70
N VAL A 277 -12.13 15.55 -3.54
CA VAL A 277 -10.89 16.31 -3.36
C VAL A 277 -9.66 15.40 -3.48
N PHE A 278 -9.67 14.27 -2.77
CA PHE A 278 -8.57 13.32 -2.85
C PHE A 278 -8.46 12.73 -4.25
N TYR A 279 -9.57 12.37 -4.90
CA TYR A 279 -9.61 11.91 -6.28
C TYR A 279 -8.91 12.88 -7.23
N LEU A 280 -9.31 14.16 -7.20
CA LEU A 280 -8.75 15.19 -8.08
C LEU A 280 -7.25 15.43 -7.84
N LEU A 281 -6.78 15.26 -6.61
CA LEU A 281 -5.37 15.47 -6.27
C LEU A 281 -4.51 14.23 -6.54
N THR A 282 -4.99 13.04 -6.20
CA THR A 282 -4.17 11.82 -6.16
C THR A 282 -4.24 11.06 -7.49
N MET A 283 -5.37 11.08 -8.20
CA MET A 283 -5.51 10.37 -9.48
C MET A 283 -4.52 10.87 -10.55
N PRO A 284 -4.33 12.19 -10.77
CA PRO A 284 -3.28 12.67 -11.67
C PRO A 284 -1.89 12.31 -11.15
N GLY A 285 -1.70 12.36 -9.82
CA GLY A 285 -0.44 12.01 -9.17
C GLY A 285 0.02 10.58 -9.49
N GLY A 286 -0.90 9.61 -9.52
CA GLY A 286 -0.61 8.23 -9.90
C GLY A 286 0.02 8.12 -11.29
N PHE A 287 -0.61 8.73 -12.30
CA PHE A 287 -0.07 8.76 -13.66
C PHE A 287 1.23 9.56 -13.78
N VAL A 288 1.31 10.74 -13.15
CA VAL A 288 2.51 11.59 -13.20
C VAL A 288 3.72 10.85 -12.64
N VAL A 289 3.57 10.18 -11.50
CA VAL A 289 4.67 9.41 -10.89
C VAL A 289 5.05 8.20 -11.76
N LEU A 290 4.07 7.47 -12.30
CA LEU A 290 4.33 6.34 -13.19
C LEU A 290 5.09 6.79 -14.46
N ILE A 291 4.63 7.85 -15.12
CA ILE A 291 5.27 8.42 -16.32
C ILE A 291 6.68 8.91 -15.97
N ALA A 292 6.87 9.59 -14.84
CA ALA A 292 8.19 10.04 -14.40
C ALA A 292 9.14 8.86 -14.16
N ALA A 293 8.65 7.79 -13.53
CA ALA A 293 9.43 6.58 -13.26
C ALA A 293 9.83 5.86 -14.56
N ILE A 294 8.91 5.67 -15.50
CA ILE A 294 9.18 5.09 -16.83
C ILE A 294 10.17 5.98 -17.59
N SER A 295 9.92 7.28 -17.64
CA SER A 295 10.77 8.25 -18.36
C SER A 295 12.20 8.25 -17.84
N ARG A 296 12.41 8.10 -16.53
CA ARG A 296 13.77 8.01 -15.94
C ARG A 296 14.51 6.79 -16.47
N VAL A 297 13.85 5.63 -16.56
CA VAL A 297 14.45 4.41 -17.09
C VAL A 297 14.79 4.55 -18.57
N LEU A 298 13.87 5.11 -19.36
CA LEU A 298 14.03 5.29 -20.81
C LEU A 298 15.10 6.32 -21.16
N LYS A 299 15.20 7.45 -20.45
CA LYS A 299 16.25 8.46 -20.67
C LYS A 299 17.66 7.94 -20.36
N GLY A 300 17.78 6.91 -19.53
CA GLY A 300 19.03 6.19 -19.28
C GLY A 300 19.38 5.16 -20.37
N MET A 301 18.61 5.06 -21.46
CA MET A 301 18.94 4.22 -22.61
C MET A 301 19.80 5.02 -23.59
N LYS A 302 21.04 4.59 -23.81
CA LYS A 302 21.75 4.95 -25.05
C LYS A 302 21.03 4.22 -26.18
N VAL A 303 20.42 4.95 -27.11
CA VAL A 303 19.94 4.39 -28.37
C VAL A 303 21.19 3.93 -29.14
N PRO A 304 21.23 2.69 -29.66
CA PRO A 304 22.37 2.21 -30.44
C PRO A 304 22.66 3.09 -31.67
#